data_AF-A0A8J4U917-F1
#
_entry.id   AF-A0A8J4U917-F1
#
_cell.length_a   1.000
_cell.length_b   1.000
_cell.length_c   1.000
_cell.angle_alpha   90.00
_cell.angle_beta   90.00
_cell.angle_gamma   90.00
#
_symmetry.space_group_name_H-M   'P 1'
#
loop_
_entity.id
_entity.type
_entity.pdbx_description
1 polymer ?
#
loop_
_entity_poly.entity_id
_entity_poly.type
_entity_poly.pdbx_seq_one_letter_code
_entity_poly.pdbx_strand_id
1 'polypeptide(L)' 'MVRALYKRILMLHRFLPMDLRALGDQYVKDEFRRHRSASPHQVQHFMKEWE' A
#
# COMPACT_ATOMS: atom_id res chain seq x y z
N MET A 1 -11.43 3.64 2.05
CA MET A 1 -10.72 4.72 1.33
C MET A 1 -9.24 4.35 1.16
N VAL A 2 -8.68 4.49 -0.04
CA VAL A 2 -7.28 4.16 -0.40
C VAL A 2 -6.26 4.66 0.64
N ARG A 3 -6.44 5.89 1.15
CA ARG A 3 -5.57 6.49 2.18
C ARG A 3 -5.58 5.74 3.53
N ALA A 4 -6.71 5.14 3.92
CA ALA A 4 -6.83 4.40 5.17
C ALA A 4 -6.05 3.08 5.10
N LEU A 5 -6.18 2.37 3.97
CA LEU A 5 -5.45 1.13 3.72
C LEU A 5 -3.94 1.36 3.69
N TYR A 6 -3.49 2.39 2.95
CA TYR A 6 -2.09 2.82 2.92
C TYR A 6 -1.52 3.07 4.33
N LYS A 7 -2.26 3.79 5.17
CA LYS A 7 -1.85 4.05 6.56
C LYS A 7 -1.80 2.76 7.40
N ARG A 8 -2.76 1.86 7.23
CA ARG A 8 -2.82 0.59 7.96
C ARG A 8 -1.62 -0.29 7.63
N ILE A 9 -1.27 -0.41 6.35
CA ILE A 9 -0.10 -1.19 5.90
C ILE A 9 1.20 -0.62 6.50
N LEU A 10 1.42 0.70 6.38
CA LEU A 10 2.60 1.34 6.96
C LEU A 10 2.65 1.25 8.50
N MET A 11 1.50 1.15 9.16
CA MET A 11 1.44 0.90 10.60
C MET A 11 1.90 -0.52 10.94
N LEU A 12 1.48 -1.52 10.15
CA LEU A 12 1.91 -2.92 10.34
C LEU A 12 3.41 -3.10 10.09
N HIS A 13 3.98 -2.39 9.11
CA HIS A 13 5.42 -2.44 8.86
C HIS A 13 6.29 -1.97 10.02
N ARG A 14 5.75 -1.18 10.96
CA ARG A 14 6.49 -0.75 12.16
C ARG A 14 6.87 -1.91 13.08
N PHE A 15 6.21 -3.06 12.93
CA PHE A 15 6.51 -4.29 13.69
C PHE A 15 7.53 -5.20 12.99
N LEU A 16 7.98 -4.85 11.79
CA LEU A 16 8.99 -5.62 11.05
C LEU A 16 10.41 -5.22 11.48
N PRO A 17 11.40 -6.13 11.37
CA PRO A 17 12.82 -5.80 11.42
C PRO A 17 13.16 -4.64 10.46
N MET A 18 14.17 -3.83 10.82
CA MET A 18 14.48 -2.57 10.13
C MET A 18 14.60 -2.71 8.60
N ASP A 19 15.33 -3.72 8.14
CA ASP A 19 15.57 -3.95 6.71
C ASP A 19 14.30 -4.35 5.96
N LEU A 20 13.49 -5.23 6.57
CA LEU A 20 12.21 -5.66 6.01
C LEU A 20 11.18 -4.53 5.99
N ARG A 21 11.18 -3.68 7.02
CA ARG A 21 10.36 -2.48 7.05
C ARG A 21 10.75 -1.52 5.93
N ALA A 22 12.03 -1.25 5.75
CA ALA A 22 12.51 -0.34 4.70
C ALA A 22 12.12 -0.84 3.31
N LEU A 23 12.32 -2.13 3.05
CA LEU A 23 11.93 -2.78 1.80
C LEU A 23 10.40 -2.72 1.59
N GLY A 24 9.62 -3.09 2.60
CA GLY A 24 8.16 -3.08 2.54
C GLY A 24 7.59 -1.67 2.34
N ASP A 25 8.08 -0.68 3.10
CA ASP A 25 7.66 0.72 2.99
C ASP A 25 7.90 1.26 1.58
N GLN A 26 9.03 0.90 0.97
CA GLN A 26 9.35 1.29 -0.40
C GLN A 26 8.41 0.64 -1.42
N TYR A 27 8.20 -0.67 -1.31
CA TYR A 27 7.29 -1.42 -2.19
C TYR A 27 5.86 -0.85 -2.16
N VAL A 28 5.32 -0.61 -0.96
CA VAL A 28 3.96 -0.06 -0.80
C VAL A 28 3.84 1.34 -1.40
N LYS A 29 4.84 2.20 -1.19
CA LYS A 29 4.85 3.54 -1.79
C LYS A 29 4.82 3.47 -3.31
N ASP A 30 5.63 2.59 -3.89
CA ASP A 30 5.73 2.46 -5.34
C ASP A 30 4.44 1.90 -5.94
N GLU A 31 3.82 0.91 -5.30
CA GLU A 31 2.58 0.35 -5.82
C GLU A 31 1.40 1.32 -5.75
N PHE A 32 1.25 2.04 -4.64
CA PHE A 32 0.22 3.09 -4.52
C PHE A 32 0.49 4.25 -5.49
N ARG A 33 1.75 4.55 -5.80
CA ARG A 33 2.10 5.57 -6.82
C ARG A 33 1.71 5.10 -8.22
N ARG A 34 1.98 3.84 -8.57
CA ARG A 34 1.58 3.24 -9.87
C ARG A 34 0.07 3.27 -10.08
N HIS A 35 -0.69 3.08 -9.00
CA HIS A 35 -2.16 3.08 -9.04
C HIS A 35 -2.80 4.46 -8.86
N ARG A 36 -2.01 5.55 -8.80
CA ARG A 36 -2.53 6.92 -8.60
C ARG A 36 -3.46 7.39 -9.72
N SER A 37 -3.24 6.93 -10.95
CA SER A 37 -4.04 7.28 -12.14
C SER A 37 -4.94 6.13 -12.60
N ALA A 38 -5.16 5.11 -11.76
CA ALA A 38 -6.02 3.98 -12.09
C ALA A 38 -7.49 4.43 -12.20
N SER A 39 -8.22 3.81 -13.13
CA SER A 39 -9.66 4.05 -13.27
C SER A 39 -10.42 3.58 -12.01
N PRO A 40 -11.64 4.10 -11.74
CA PRO A 40 -12.41 3.71 -10.55
C PRO A 40 -12.60 2.18 -10.42
N HIS A 41 -12.78 1.47 -11.53
CA HIS A 41 -12.89 0.01 -11.55
C HIS A 41 -11.59 -0.67 -11.13
N GLN A 42 -10.45 -0.21 -11.64
CA GLN A 42 -9.13 -0.71 -11.24
C GLN A 42 -8.82 -0.41 -9.78
N VAL A 43 -9.24 0.74 -9.27
CA VAL A 43 -9.11 1.08 -7.84
C VAL A 43 -9.94 0.12 -6.97
N GLN A 44 -11.14 -0.28 -7.39
CA GLN A 44 -11.93 -1.26 -6.65
C GLN A 44 -11.24 -2.64 -6.61
N HIS A 45 -10.72 -3.09 -7.75
CA HIS A 45 -9.95 -4.35 -7.80
C HIS A 45 -8.71 -4.28 -6.89
N PHE A 46 -7.93 -3.21 -7.02
CA PHE A 46 -6.76 -2.95 -6.20
C PHE A 46 -7.10 -2.94 -4.70
N MET A 47 -8.17 -2.27 -4.30
CA MET A 47 -8.58 -2.24 -2.89
C MET A 47 -8.96 -3.64 -2.38
N LYS A 48 -9.58 -4.48 -3.20
CA LYS A 48 -9.92 -5.87 -2.84
C LYS A 48 -8.70 -6.77 -2.71
N GLU A 49 -7.67 -6.57 -3.55
CA GLU A 49 -6.43 -7.35 -3.48
C GLU A 49 -5.57 -7.01 -2.26
N TRP A 50 -5.70 -5.79 -1.74
CA TRP A 50 -4.86 -5.26 -0.67
C TRP A 50 -5.54 -5.22 0.70
N GLU A 51 -6.83 -5.56 0.79
CA GLU A 51 -7.61 -5.65 2.04
C GLU A 51 -7.26 -6.91 2.84
#